data_AF-A0A3N4JMP3-F1
#
_entry.id   AF-A0A3N4JMP3-F1
#
_cell.length_a   1.000
_cell.length_b   1.000
_cell.length_c   1.000
_cell.angle_alpha   90.00
_cell.angle_beta   90.00
_cell.angle_gamma   90.00
#
_symmetry.space_group_name_H-M   'P 1'
#
loop_
_entity.id
_entity.type
_entity.pdbx_description
1 polymer ?
#
loop_
_entity_poly.entity_id
_entity_poly.type
_entity_poly.pdbx_seq_one_letter_code
_entity_poly.pdbx_strand_id
1 'polypeptide(L)'
;MVMQDECTFNCNDGVYYHWVHDEHKLLCKKGHDAWVMEIHVIISYGGDTRWTGDRLLAQVIDKAIPEFEAQFPGCQALFAFDNSQNYLKYATNVLQVSEMNLELGGTNKKAMQDTFVIDPREPNGGYIKSMTLPSRIPKGLRLILIERGLWLNNQSNFCSQCSIPTQSGKETKPNLQCLQGGSCCARALLASQPDFQA
;
A
#
# COMPACT_ATOMS: atom_id res chain seq x y z
N MET A 1 6.71 8.39 21.21
CA MET A 1 7.12 8.06 19.82
C MET A 1 7.44 6.58 19.80
N VAL A 2 6.81 5.83 18.90
CA VAL A 2 6.98 4.39 18.75
C VAL A 2 7.75 4.16 17.45
N MET A 3 8.90 3.51 17.56
CA MET A 3 9.76 3.18 16.42
C MET A 3 9.66 1.69 16.16
N GLN A 4 9.57 1.30 14.89
CA GLN A 4 9.70 -0.09 14.50
C GLN A 4 10.85 -0.24 13.52
N ASP A 5 11.66 -1.28 13.74
CA ASP A 5 12.75 -1.70 12.88
C ASP A 5 12.74 -3.23 12.75
N GLU A 6 13.35 -3.76 11.70
CA GLU A 6 13.51 -5.20 11.47
C GLU A 6 14.94 -5.61 11.86
N CYS A 7 15.07 -6.54 12.81
CA CYS A 7 16.35 -7.06 13.26
C CYS A 7 16.40 -8.59 13.13
N THR A 8 17.46 -9.10 12.52
CA THR A 8 17.72 -10.54 12.42
C THR A 8 18.67 -10.98 13.52
N PHE A 9 18.20 -11.86 14.40
CA PHE A 9 19.04 -12.51 15.40
C PHE A 9 19.46 -13.89 14.90
N ASN A 10 20.75 -14.06 14.62
CA ASN A 10 21.32 -15.36 14.31
C ASN A 10 21.86 -15.98 15.61
N CYS A 11 21.53 -17.25 15.88
CA CYS A 11 22.27 -18.02 16.87
C CYS A 11 23.68 -18.24 16.32
N ASN A 12 24.63 -17.41 16.75
CA ASN A 12 26.05 -17.64 16.53
C ASN A 12 26.60 -18.33 17.77
N ASP A 13 27.43 -19.37 17.59
CA ASP A 13 27.83 -20.32 18.62
C ASP A 13 28.87 -19.78 19.63
N GLY A 14 28.77 -18.49 19.98
CA GLY A 14 29.33 -17.98 21.24
C GLY A 14 30.80 -17.57 21.26
N VAL A 15 31.39 -17.08 20.15
CA VAL A 15 32.71 -16.43 20.21
C VAL A 15 32.59 -14.93 19.98
N TYR A 16 32.63 -14.15 21.07
CA TYR A 16 32.76 -12.69 21.06
C TYR A 16 34.17 -12.31 21.49
N TYR A 17 34.93 -11.62 20.64
CA TYR A 17 36.05 -10.79 21.08
C TYR A 17 35.68 -9.33 20.88
N HIS A 18 35.75 -8.55 21.96
CA HIS A 18 35.66 -7.10 21.90
C HIS A 18 36.94 -6.54 22.52
N TRP A 19 37.74 -5.85 21.70
CA TRP A 19 38.91 -5.11 22.19
C TRP A 19 38.48 -3.67 22.46
N VAL A 20 38.44 -3.31 23.74
CA VAL A 20 38.27 -1.93 24.19
C VAL A 20 39.59 -1.52 24.81
N HIS A 21 40.25 -0.51 24.22
CA HIS A 21 41.48 0.06 24.77
C HIS A 21 41.13 0.85 26.05
N ASP A 22 41.98 0.78 27.07
CA ASP A 22 41.75 1.13 28.50
C ASP A 22 41.12 2.51 28.81
N GLU A 23 40.90 3.38 27.82
CA GLU A 23 40.38 4.73 27.98
C GLU A 23 39.02 5.01 27.31
N HIS A 24 38.36 4.01 26.70
CA HIS A 24 37.02 4.20 26.09
C HIS A 24 35.89 3.51 26.88
N LYS A 25 34.80 4.26 27.13
CA LYS A 25 33.53 3.75 27.70
C LYS A 25 32.53 3.36 26.61
N LEU A 26 31.75 2.30 26.88
CA LEU A 26 30.57 1.89 26.10
C LEU A 26 29.49 2.99 26.07
N LEU A 27 28.76 3.06 24.96
CA LEU A 27 27.71 4.05 24.68
C LEU A 27 26.70 4.14 25.84
N CYS A 28 26.60 5.32 26.45
CA CYS A 28 25.54 5.67 27.39
C CYS A 28 24.29 6.18 26.66
N LYS A 29 23.13 6.01 27.30
CA LYS A 29 21.83 6.56 26.89
C LYS A 29 21.94 8.05 26.53
N LYS A 30 21.28 8.44 25.44
CA LYS A 30 21.15 9.83 25.00
C LYS A 30 19.85 10.45 25.52
N GLY A 31 19.98 11.44 26.41
CA GLY A 31 18.98 12.50 26.63
C GLY A 31 17.80 12.22 27.57
N HIS A 32 17.48 13.22 28.38
CA HIS A 32 16.28 13.31 29.21
C HIS A 32 14.99 13.39 28.35
N ASP A 33 13.94 12.76 28.86
CA ASP A 33 12.50 12.93 28.56
C ASP A 33 11.87 12.19 27.38
N ALA A 34 12.57 11.25 26.72
CA ALA A 34 11.96 10.37 25.73
C ALA A 34 11.81 8.93 26.24
N TRP A 35 10.58 8.51 26.54
CA TRP A 35 10.26 7.10 26.74
C TRP A 35 10.23 6.40 25.38
N VAL A 36 11.05 5.36 25.23
CA VAL A 36 11.04 4.47 24.07
C VAL A 36 10.30 3.20 24.49
N MET A 37 9.19 2.91 23.83
CA MET A 37 8.46 1.65 24.00
C MET A 37 9.02 0.66 22.98
N GLU A 38 9.58 -0.44 23.46
CA GLU A 38 10.11 -1.52 22.62
C GLU A 38 9.19 -2.74 22.70
N ILE A 39 8.62 -3.13 21.56
CA ILE A 39 7.77 -4.31 21.42
C ILE A 39 8.42 -5.23 20.41
N HIS A 40 8.89 -6.38 20.89
CA HIS A 40 9.56 -7.37 20.08
C HIS A 40 8.59 -8.47 19.65
N VAL A 41 8.56 -8.78 18.36
CA VAL A 41 7.93 -10.00 17.83
C VAL A 41 9.05 -10.90 17.33
N ILE A 42 9.21 -12.06 17.96
CA ILE A 42 10.21 -13.05 17.57
C ILE A 42 9.55 -14.04 16.61
N ILE A 43 10.11 -14.18 15.41
CA ILE A 43 9.69 -15.18 14.43
C ILE A 43 10.77 -16.26 14.38
N SER A 44 10.44 -17.47 14.80
CA SER A 44 11.36 -18.61 14.74
C SER A 44 11.54 -19.10 13.30
N TYR A 45 12.78 -19.40 12.91
CA TYR A 45 13.09 -19.99 11.60
C TYR A 45 12.58 -21.44 11.50
N GLY A 46 11.89 -21.75 10.40
CA GLY A 46 11.35 -23.08 10.08
C GLY A 46 9.87 -23.05 9.68
N GLY A 47 9.57 -22.67 8.43
CA GLY A 47 8.21 -22.58 7.89
C GLY A 47 8.06 -21.45 6.85
N ASP A 48 6.82 -21.03 6.55
CA ASP A 48 6.56 -19.79 5.78
C ASP A 48 6.88 -18.57 6.68
N THR A 49 8.15 -18.17 6.67
CA THR A 49 8.73 -17.15 7.57
C THR A 49 8.91 -15.79 6.89
N ARG A 50 8.32 -15.58 5.72
CA ARG A 50 8.40 -14.28 5.03
C ARG A 50 7.66 -13.21 5.83
N TRP A 51 8.34 -12.09 6.10
CA TRP A 51 7.71 -10.89 6.60
C TRP A 51 6.82 -10.31 5.50
N THR A 52 5.55 -10.03 5.82
CA THR A 52 4.57 -9.48 4.88
C THR A 52 3.87 -8.30 5.53
N GLY A 53 3.33 -7.37 4.74
CA GLY A 53 2.54 -6.25 5.26
C GLY A 53 1.34 -6.70 6.11
N ASP A 54 0.81 -7.90 5.88
CA ASP A 54 -0.24 -8.51 6.71
C ASP A 54 0.25 -8.78 8.14
N ARG A 55 1.47 -9.32 8.27
CA ARG A 55 2.07 -9.62 9.58
C ARG A 55 2.44 -8.36 10.34
N LEU A 56 2.94 -7.34 9.64
CA LEU A 56 3.17 -6.03 10.22
C LEU A 56 1.85 -5.41 10.72
N LEU A 57 0.80 -5.42 9.89
CA LEU A 57 -0.49 -4.85 10.26
C LEU A 57 -1.04 -5.54 11.52
N ALA A 58 -0.98 -6.88 11.57
CA ALA A 58 -1.34 -7.65 12.75
C ALA A 58 -0.48 -7.29 13.97
N GLN A 59 0.84 -7.12 13.82
CA GLN A 59 1.70 -6.68 14.92
C GLN A 59 1.28 -5.30 15.46
N VAL A 60 1.02 -4.34 14.59
CA VAL A 60 0.66 -2.98 15.01
C VAL A 60 -0.70 -2.98 15.72
N ILE A 61 -1.70 -3.61 15.12
CA ILE A 61 -3.07 -3.63 15.64
C ILE A 61 -3.20 -4.50 16.89
N ASP A 62 -2.66 -5.72 16.86
CA ASP A 62 -2.92 -6.72 17.90
C ASP A 62 -1.93 -6.65 19.07
N LYS A 63 -0.79 -5.96 18.89
CA LYS A 63 0.27 -5.86 19.92
C LYS A 63 0.63 -4.42 20.23
N ALA A 64 1.05 -3.64 19.23
CA ALA A 64 1.68 -2.35 19.49
C ALA A 64 0.72 -1.31 20.06
N ILE A 65 -0.48 -1.20 19.48
CA ILE A 65 -1.52 -0.26 19.93
C ILE A 65 -2.04 -0.64 21.33
N PRO A 66 -2.49 -1.89 21.61
CA PRO A 66 -2.98 -2.26 22.93
C PRO A 66 -1.95 -2.05 24.04
N GLU A 67 -0.68 -2.38 23.78
CA GLU A 67 0.39 -2.21 24.75
C GLU A 67 0.68 -0.71 24.99
N PHE A 68 0.68 0.11 23.94
CA PHE A 68 0.83 1.56 24.09
C PHE A 68 -0.31 2.17 24.92
N GLU A 69 -1.55 1.81 24.61
CA GLU A 69 -2.73 2.33 25.33
C GLU A 69 -2.73 1.91 26.81
N ALA A 70 -2.25 0.70 27.11
CA ALA A 70 -2.13 0.20 28.48
C ALA A 70 -1.01 0.92 29.26
N GLN A 71 0.15 1.14 28.65
CA GLN A 71 1.30 1.78 29.30
C GLN A 71 1.17 3.30 29.39
N PHE A 72 0.49 3.94 28.43
CA PHE A 72 0.42 5.40 28.29
C PHE A 72 -1.03 5.87 28.12
N PRO A 73 -1.91 5.65 29.11
CA PRO A 73 -3.31 6.04 29.00
C PRO A 73 -3.46 7.56 28.84
N GLY A 74 -4.26 7.97 27.84
CA GLY A 74 -4.52 9.39 27.54
C GLY A 74 -3.43 10.10 26.74
N CYS A 75 -2.35 9.39 26.36
CA CYS A 75 -1.30 9.93 25.51
C CYS A 75 -1.59 9.70 24.02
N GLN A 76 -0.99 10.52 23.15
CA GLN A 76 -1.00 10.30 21.70
C GLN A 76 0.28 9.59 21.25
N ALA A 77 0.16 8.56 20.43
CA ALA A 77 1.29 7.89 19.80
C ALA A 77 1.64 8.51 18.45
N LEU A 78 2.94 8.64 18.17
CA LEU A 78 3.49 8.83 16.83
C LEU A 78 4.23 7.55 16.47
N PHE A 79 3.72 6.79 15.49
CA PHE A 79 4.39 5.60 14.95
C PHE A 79 5.25 6.00 13.75
N ALA A 80 6.51 5.57 13.75
CA ALA A 80 7.43 5.77 12.65
C ALA A 80 7.98 4.42 12.18
N PHE A 81 7.89 4.20 10.87
CA PHE A 81 8.32 3.00 10.16
C PHE A 81 9.39 3.40 9.14
N ASP A 82 10.31 2.50 8.81
CA ASP A 82 11.18 2.66 7.65
C ASP A 82 10.40 2.46 6.34
N ASN A 83 10.98 2.79 5.18
CA ASN A 83 10.29 2.73 3.88
C ASN A 83 10.55 1.41 3.13
N SER A 84 10.66 0.29 3.85
CA SER A 84 10.84 -1.02 3.22
C SER A 84 9.65 -1.39 2.31
N GLN A 85 9.91 -2.20 1.28
CA GLN A 85 8.85 -2.63 0.34
C GLN A 85 7.73 -3.45 1.00
N ASN A 86 7.96 -3.97 2.21
CA ASN A 86 6.97 -4.72 2.98
C ASN A 86 5.83 -3.84 3.52
N TYR A 87 6.00 -2.50 3.52
CA TYR A 87 4.96 -1.54 3.95
C TYR A 87 3.97 -1.16 2.84
N LEU A 88 4.20 -1.57 1.59
CA LEU A 88 3.35 -1.23 0.44
C LEU A 88 2.07 -2.08 0.37
N LYS A 89 1.49 -2.39 1.53
CA LYS A 89 0.18 -3.05 1.59
C LYS A 89 -0.90 -2.00 1.42
N TYR A 90 -1.51 -2.01 0.25
CA TYR A 90 -2.74 -1.26 0.04
C TYR A 90 -3.90 -1.85 0.87
N ALA A 91 -4.82 -0.98 1.26
CA ALA A 91 -6.11 -1.41 1.79
C ALA A 91 -6.79 -2.38 0.81
N THR A 92 -7.52 -3.37 1.35
CA THR A 92 -8.21 -4.39 0.55
C THR A 92 -9.26 -3.81 -0.40
N ASN A 93 -9.73 -2.59 -0.14
CA ASN A 93 -10.68 -1.85 -0.95
C ASN A 93 -10.06 -0.59 -1.60
N VAL A 94 -8.73 -0.47 -1.69
CA VAL A 94 -8.12 0.69 -2.35
C VAL A 94 -8.54 0.79 -3.82
N LEU A 95 -8.54 2.01 -4.35
CA LEU A 95 -8.71 2.31 -5.78
C LEU A 95 -7.50 1.80 -6.57
N GLN A 96 -7.62 0.60 -7.15
CA GLN A 96 -6.51 -0.04 -7.87
C GLN A 96 -6.90 -0.36 -9.30
N VAL A 97 -6.55 0.53 -10.23
CA VAL A 97 -6.95 0.44 -11.65
C VAL A 97 -6.53 -0.89 -12.32
N SER A 98 -5.41 -1.48 -11.90
CA SER A 98 -4.94 -2.79 -12.41
C SER A 98 -5.92 -3.93 -12.12
N GLU A 99 -6.67 -3.85 -11.01
CA GLU A 99 -7.62 -4.86 -10.55
C GLU A 99 -9.05 -4.63 -11.05
N MET A 100 -9.26 -3.55 -11.81
CA MET A 100 -10.59 -3.23 -12.37
C MET A 100 -10.84 -3.98 -13.66
N ASN A 101 -12.09 -4.42 -13.83
CA ASN A 101 -12.59 -4.98 -15.09
C ASN A 101 -13.03 -3.86 -16.04
N LEU A 102 -13.00 -4.14 -17.34
CA LEU A 102 -13.46 -3.17 -18.34
C LEU A 102 -14.96 -2.90 -18.21
N GLU A 103 -15.73 -3.98 -18.12
CA GLU A 103 -17.19 -3.99 -17.97
C GLU A 103 -17.59 -4.19 -16.50
N LEU A 104 -18.88 -4.04 -16.22
CA LEU A 104 -19.44 -4.22 -14.87
C LEU A 104 -19.19 -5.62 -14.31
N GLY A 105 -18.87 -5.72 -13.01
CA GLY A 105 -18.64 -7.02 -12.37
C GLY A 105 -17.37 -7.70 -12.89
N GLY A 106 -17.44 -8.97 -13.30
CA GLY A 106 -16.31 -9.79 -13.78
C GLY A 106 -15.82 -10.86 -12.80
N THR A 107 -14.80 -11.64 -13.18
CA THR A 107 -14.19 -12.68 -12.32
C THR A 107 -13.36 -12.08 -11.19
N ASN A 108 -12.71 -10.94 -11.43
CA ASN A 108 -11.93 -10.19 -10.44
C ASN A 108 -12.79 -9.08 -9.81
N LYS A 109 -13.70 -9.44 -8.89
CA LYS A 109 -14.62 -8.50 -8.22
C LYS A 109 -14.01 -7.88 -6.96
N LYS A 110 -12.89 -7.16 -7.08
CA LYS A 110 -12.41 -6.39 -5.93
C LYS A 110 -13.31 -5.18 -5.74
N ALA A 111 -14.07 -5.13 -4.66
CA ALA A 111 -14.85 -3.96 -4.30
C ALA A 111 -13.87 -2.85 -3.90
N MET A 112 -13.99 -1.68 -4.53
CA MET A 112 -13.17 -0.51 -4.21
C MET A 112 -14.01 0.49 -3.43
N GLN A 113 -13.36 1.23 -2.54
CA GLN A 113 -13.97 2.31 -1.80
C GLN A 113 -14.42 3.43 -2.73
N ASP A 114 -15.38 4.22 -2.27
CA ASP A 114 -15.80 5.41 -2.99
C ASP A 114 -14.63 6.40 -3.08
N THR A 115 -14.61 7.13 -4.20
CA THR A 115 -13.53 8.07 -4.50
C THR A 115 -13.99 9.51 -4.35
N PHE A 116 -13.07 10.43 -4.07
CA PHE A 116 -13.34 11.86 -4.08
C PHE A 116 -12.77 12.48 -5.37
N VAL A 117 -13.66 12.91 -6.26
CA VAL A 117 -13.27 13.54 -7.52
C VAL A 117 -13.10 15.03 -7.28
N ILE A 118 -11.90 15.55 -7.55
CA ILE A 118 -11.60 16.98 -7.45
C ILE A 118 -12.31 17.72 -8.60
N ASP A 119 -13.16 18.69 -8.25
CA ASP A 119 -13.80 19.59 -9.20
C ASP A 119 -13.85 21.01 -8.59
N PRO A 120 -13.08 21.97 -9.14
CA PRO A 120 -13.06 23.35 -8.66
C PRO A 120 -14.40 24.08 -8.77
N ARG A 121 -15.35 23.55 -9.54
CA ARG A 121 -16.70 24.12 -9.68
C ARG A 121 -17.60 23.78 -8.50
N GLU A 122 -17.27 22.72 -7.76
CA GLU A 122 -18.00 22.31 -6.56
C GLU A 122 -17.57 23.17 -5.35
N PRO A 123 -18.50 23.61 -4.49
CA PRO A 123 -18.19 24.44 -3.33
C PRO A 123 -17.15 23.83 -2.38
N ASN A 124 -17.08 22.50 -2.34
CA ASN A 124 -16.17 21.74 -1.46
C ASN A 124 -14.87 21.31 -2.17
N GLY A 125 -14.59 21.84 -3.37
CA GLY A 125 -13.43 21.48 -4.19
C GLY A 125 -13.53 20.10 -4.86
N GLY A 126 -14.68 19.44 -4.75
CA GLY A 126 -14.95 18.14 -5.37
C GLY A 126 -16.20 17.46 -4.82
N TYR A 127 -16.39 16.20 -5.20
CA TYR A 127 -17.55 15.39 -4.82
C TYR A 127 -17.21 13.91 -4.65
N ILE A 128 -17.96 13.22 -3.80
CA ILE A 128 -17.85 11.77 -3.62
C ILE A 128 -18.48 11.06 -4.81
N LYS A 129 -17.78 10.10 -5.38
CA LYS A 129 -18.24 9.24 -6.47
C LYS A 129 -18.20 7.78 -6.05
N SER A 130 -19.36 7.14 -6.07
CA SER A 130 -19.45 5.72 -5.75
C SER A 130 -18.74 4.86 -6.79
N MET A 131 -17.95 3.90 -6.31
CA MET A 131 -17.28 2.87 -7.12
C MET A 131 -18.09 1.59 -7.28
N THR A 132 -19.28 1.55 -6.67
CA THR A 132 -20.21 0.43 -6.76
C THR A 132 -21.59 0.90 -7.21
N LEU A 133 -22.31 0.05 -7.94
CA LEU A 133 -23.71 0.28 -8.25
C LEU A 133 -24.58 0.04 -7.00
N PRO A 134 -25.81 0.58 -6.95
CA PRO A 134 -26.77 0.27 -5.87
C PRO A 134 -27.03 -1.23 -5.70
N SER A 135 -26.88 -2.01 -6.78
CA SER A 135 -26.94 -3.47 -6.78
C SER A 135 -25.70 -4.17 -6.18
N ARG A 136 -24.77 -3.41 -5.58
CA ARG A 136 -23.48 -3.85 -5.02
C ARG A 136 -22.51 -4.46 -6.05
N ILE A 137 -22.73 -4.16 -7.33
CA ILE A 137 -21.83 -4.59 -8.41
C ILE A 137 -20.72 -3.54 -8.56
N PRO A 138 -19.43 -3.92 -8.49
CA PRO A 138 -18.33 -2.99 -8.77
C PRO A 138 -18.44 -2.40 -10.17
N LYS A 139 -18.22 -1.09 -10.29
CA LYS A 139 -18.21 -0.41 -11.58
C LYS A 139 -16.97 -0.82 -12.38
N GLY A 140 -17.16 -1.05 -13.68
CA GLY A 140 -16.07 -1.26 -14.62
C GLY A 140 -15.44 0.05 -15.08
N LEU A 141 -14.23 -0.04 -15.64
CA LEU A 141 -13.48 1.08 -16.21
C LEU A 141 -14.33 1.90 -17.19
N ARG A 142 -15.08 1.21 -18.06
CA ARG A 142 -15.89 1.85 -19.10
C ARG A 142 -16.97 2.76 -18.49
N LEU A 143 -17.72 2.26 -17.51
CA LEU A 143 -18.77 3.05 -16.88
C LEU A 143 -18.19 4.28 -16.18
N ILE A 144 -17.10 4.13 -15.44
CA ILE A 144 -16.48 5.26 -14.73
C ILE A 144 -15.95 6.31 -15.70
N LEU A 145 -15.33 5.89 -16.80
CA LEU A 145 -14.85 6.80 -17.84
C LEU A 145 -16.01 7.50 -18.57
N ILE A 146 -17.13 6.82 -18.83
CA ILE A 146 -18.36 7.44 -19.37
C ILE A 146 -18.92 8.48 -18.39
N GLU A 147 -19.02 8.13 -17.11
CA GLU A 147 -19.51 9.04 -16.06
C GLU A 147 -18.64 10.29 -15.91
N ARG A 148 -17.37 10.23 -16.33
CA ARG A 148 -16.42 11.35 -16.35
C ARG A 148 -16.33 12.08 -17.69
N GLY A 149 -17.08 11.64 -18.71
CA GLY A 149 -16.99 12.18 -20.07
C GLY A 149 -15.65 11.91 -20.77
N LEU A 150 -14.87 10.94 -20.28
CA LEU A 150 -13.56 10.57 -20.81
C LEU A 150 -13.63 9.44 -21.84
N TRP A 151 -14.75 8.72 -21.88
CA TRP A 151 -15.00 7.68 -22.89
C TRP A 151 -15.55 8.31 -24.18
N LEU A 152 -14.68 8.55 -25.16
CA LEU A 152 -15.08 9.17 -26.42
C LEU A 152 -15.84 8.18 -27.31
N ASN A 153 -17.09 8.54 -27.70
CA ASN A 153 -18.02 7.71 -28.47
C ASN A 153 -17.51 7.22 -29.84
N ASN A 154 -16.40 7.78 -30.32
CA ASN A 154 -15.86 7.50 -31.65
C ASN A 154 -14.70 6.48 -31.60
N GLN A 155 -14.32 6.01 -30.41
CA GLN A 155 -13.23 5.05 -30.19
C GLN A 155 -13.79 3.68 -29.80
N SER A 156 -14.37 2.98 -30.78
CA SER A 156 -14.86 1.59 -30.61
C SER A 156 -13.77 0.57 -30.26
N ASN A 157 -12.49 0.96 -30.26
CA ASN A 157 -11.32 0.08 -30.07
C ASN A 157 -10.47 0.43 -28.83
N PHE A 158 -11.03 1.09 -27.81
CA PHE A 158 -10.28 1.36 -26.59
C PHE A 158 -10.04 0.05 -25.82
N CYS A 159 -8.80 -0.44 -25.81
CA CYS A 159 -8.46 -1.67 -25.11
C CYS A 159 -8.48 -1.47 -23.59
N SER A 160 -8.71 -2.54 -22.84
CA SER A 160 -8.70 -2.50 -21.37
C SER A 160 -7.29 -2.18 -20.83
N GLN A 161 -6.28 -2.86 -21.36
CA GLN A 161 -4.88 -2.79 -20.95
C GLN A 161 -3.99 -3.00 -22.17
N CYS A 162 -3.00 -2.14 -22.39
CA CYS A 162 -1.98 -2.37 -23.40
C CYS A 162 -1.12 -3.58 -23.01
N SER A 163 -0.69 -4.35 -24.01
CA SER A 163 0.23 -5.49 -23.84
C SER A 163 1.54 -5.25 -24.59
N ILE A 164 2.63 -5.78 -24.05
CA ILE A 164 3.96 -5.77 -24.67
C ILE A 164 4.46 -7.20 -24.87
N PRO A 165 5.23 -7.49 -25.94
CA PRO A 165 5.77 -8.81 -26.19
C PRO A 165 6.74 -9.24 -25.08
N THR A 166 6.75 -10.54 -24.77
CA THR A 166 7.74 -11.15 -23.87
C THR A 166 9.07 -11.37 -24.60
N GLN A 167 10.16 -11.62 -23.86
CA GLN A 167 11.50 -11.83 -24.43
C GLN A 167 11.56 -13.00 -25.41
N SER A 168 10.64 -13.96 -25.30
CA SER A 168 10.51 -15.11 -26.21
C SER A 168 9.70 -14.80 -27.47
N GLY A 169 9.06 -13.63 -27.57
CA GLY A 169 8.26 -13.16 -28.71
C GLY A 169 6.95 -13.92 -28.95
N LYS A 170 6.71 -15.02 -28.23
CA LYS A 170 5.54 -15.89 -28.39
C LYS A 170 4.35 -15.50 -27.53
N GLU A 171 4.57 -14.71 -26.49
CA GLU A 171 3.54 -14.29 -25.53
C GLU A 171 3.54 -12.78 -25.35
N THR A 172 2.45 -12.24 -24.82
CA THR A 172 2.35 -10.83 -24.44
C THR A 172 2.04 -10.71 -22.96
N LYS A 173 2.59 -9.70 -22.31
CA LYS A 173 2.33 -9.38 -20.90
C LYS A 173 1.71 -7.99 -20.77
N PRO A 174 0.93 -7.72 -19.70
CA PRO A 174 0.42 -6.38 -19.44
C PRO A 174 1.55 -5.34 -19.40
N ASN A 175 1.37 -4.23 -20.10
CA ASN A 175 2.28 -3.10 -20.07
C ASN A 175 2.02 -2.24 -18.83
N LEU A 176 2.70 -2.53 -17.72
CA LEU A 176 2.54 -1.76 -16.47
C LEU A 176 3.01 -0.31 -16.60
N GLN A 177 3.91 0.01 -17.53
CA GLN A 177 4.38 1.39 -17.74
C GLN A 177 3.25 2.31 -18.20
N CYS A 178 2.21 1.79 -18.86
CA CYS A 178 1.10 2.63 -19.31
C CYS A 178 0.25 3.16 -18.14
N LEU A 179 0.34 2.55 -16.95
CA LEU A 179 -0.36 3.02 -15.75
C LEU A 179 0.25 4.30 -15.19
N GLN A 180 1.46 4.67 -15.62
CA GLN A 180 2.17 5.88 -15.18
C GLN A 180 1.81 7.11 -16.03
N GLY A 181 0.51 7.32 -16.31
CA GLY A 181 0.01 8.58 -16.90
C GLY A 181 -0.20 8.62 -18.42
N GLY A 182 -0.57 7.50 -19.05
CA GLY A 182 -0.93 7.46 -20.48
C GLY A 182 -2.42 7.65 -20.79
N SER A 183 -2.75 7.79 -22.08
CA SER A 183 -4.14 7.75 -22.59
C SER A 183 -4.36 6.62 -23.60
N CYS A 184 -3.49 5.61 -23.60
CA CYS A 184 -3.44 4.57 -24.63
C CYS A 184 -4.44 3.42 -24.41
N CYS A 185 -4.98 3.27 -23.20
CA CYS A 185 -5.98 2.26 -22.85
C CYS A 185 -6.83 2.73 -21.67
N ALA A 186 -7.93 2.01 -21.39
CA ALA A 186 -8.88 2.35 -20.33
C ALA A 186 -8.20 2.49 -18.96
N ARG A 187 -7.28 1.57 -18.64
CA ARG A 187 -6.54 1.63 -17.39
C ARG A 187 -5.56 2.79 -17.32
N ALA A 188 -4.82 3.07 -18.39
CA ALA A 188 -3.92 4.23 -18.43
C ALA A 188 -4.67 5.54 -18.21
N LEU A 189 -5.81 5.70 -18.91
CA LEU A 189 -6.63 6.91 -18.84
C LEU A 189 -7.29 7.10 -17.47
N LEU A 190 -7.70 6.02 -16.81
CA LEU A 190 -8.23 6.12 -15.45
C LEU A 190 -7.12 6.34 -14.41
N ALA A 191 -5.96 5.69 -14.58
CA ALA A 191 -4.80 5.86 -13.68
C ALA A 191 -4.18 7.26 -13.76
N SER A 192 -4.40 8.00 -14.84
CA SER A 192 -3.99 9.41 -14.94
C SER A 192 -4.91 10.38 -14.18
N GLN A 193 -6.04 9.90 -13.66
CA GLN A 193 -6.96 10.73 -12.89
C GLN A 193 -6.42 10.98 -11.48
N PRO A 194 -6.52 12.21 -10.94
CA PRO A 194 -5.90 12.58 -9.66
C PRO A 194 -6.26 11.66 -8.49
N ASP A 195 -7.50 11.18 -8.46
CA ASP A 195 -8.04 10.34 -7.39
C ASP A 195 -7.56 8.87 -7.46
N PHE A 196 -6.84 8.50 -8.53
CA PHE A 196 -6.20 7.18 -8.71
C PHE A 196 -4.66 7.24 -8.64
N GLN A 197 -4.07 8.40 -8.33
CA GLN A 197 -2.61 8.62 -8.28
C GLN A 197 -2.03 8.56 -6.86
N ALA A 198 -2.67 7.83 -5.95
CA ALA A 198 -2.22 7.69 -4.55
C ALA A 198 -0.79 7.13 -4.42
#